data_AF-W1YNH6-F1
#
_entry.id   AF-W1YNH6-F1
#
_cell.length_a   1.000
_cell.length_b   1.000
_cell.length_c   1.000
_cell.angle_alpha   90.00
_cell.angle_beta   90.00
_cell.angle_gamma   90.00
#
_symmetry.space_group_name_H-M   'P 1'
#
loop_
_entity.id
_entity.type
_entity.pdbx_description
1 polymer ?
#
loop_
_entity_poly.entity_id
_entity_poly.type
_entity_poly.pdbx_seq_one_letter_code
_entity_poly.pdbx_strand_id
1 'polypeptide(L)'
;DLFKDVMTEFGETPRILPDDEADGSTDVGNVSYEVPTAQPTLQIGLGLEAHTPEFTCAAGSDYGLAQAIKGAKIMAVVALRYALLRDYLSFDI
;
A
#
# COMPACT_ATOMS: atom_id res chain seq x y z
N ASP A 1 1.95 -10.48 5.45
CA ASP A 1 1.88 -9.92 6.82
C ASP A 1 2.61 -8.60 6.97
N LEU A 2 3.92 -8.51 6.73
CA LEU A 2 4.72 -7.29 6.96
C LEU A 2 4.05 -5.97 6.52
N PHE A 3 3.51 -5.90 5.29
CA PHE A 3 2.88 -4.67 4.80
C PHE A 3 1.62 -4.30 5.62
N LYS A 4 0.75 -5.28 5.89
CA LYS A 4 -0.45 -5.12 6.71
C LYS A 4 -0.10 -4.67 8.13
N ASP A 5 0.95 -5.26 8.71
CA ASP A 5 1.37 -4.93 10.07
C ASP A 5 1.87 -3.48 10.15
N VAL A 6 2.72 -3.07 9.20
CA VAL A 6 3.19 -1.67 9.14
C VAL A 6 2.03 -0.71 8.87
N MET A 7 1.09 -1.03 7.99
CA MET A 7 -0.12 -0.20 7.82
C MET A 7 -0.89 -0.03 9.14
N THR A 8 -1.04 -1.11 9.90
CA THR A 8 -1.71 -1.12 11.21
C THR A 8 -0.97 -0.26 12.24
N GLU A 9 0.36 -0.30 12.27
CA GLU A 9 1.18 0.57 13.12
C GLU A 9 1.00 2.07 12.77
N PHE A 10 0.71 2.38 11.51
CA PHE A 10 0.41 3.73 11.03
C PHE A 10 -1.08 4.11 11.16
N GLY A 11 -1.88 3.29 11.86
CA GLY A 11 -3.28 3.54 12.19
C GLY A 11 -4.26 3.17 11.08
N GLU A 12 -3.84 2.41 10.08
CA GLU A 12 -4.71 1.96 8.98
C GLU A 12 -5.20 0.53 9.21
N THR A 13 -6.46 0.24 8.86
CA THR A 13 -7.01 -1.12 8.93
C THR A 13 -7.29 -1.62 7.51
N PRO A 14 -6.27 -2.15 6.79
CA PRO A 14 -6.44 -2.52 5.40
C PRO A 14 -7.44 -3.67 5.26
N ARG A 15 -8.44 -3.48 4.40
CA ARG A 15 -9.30 -4.57 3.93
C ARG A 15 -8.45 -5.51 3.08
N ILE A 16 -8.49 -6.80 3.41
CA ILE A 16 -7.85 -7.85 2.61
C ILE A 16 -8.91 -8.41 1.67
N LEU A 17 -8.62 -8.37 0.37
CA LEU A 17 -9.45 -9.02 -0.64
C LEU A 17 -9.11 -10.51 -0.72
N PRO A 18 -10.09 -11.38 -1.03
CA PRO A 18 -9.83 -12.78 -1.39
C PRO A 18 -8.85 -12.90 -2.57
N ASP A 19 -8.13 -14.01 -2.66
CA ASP A 19 -7.11 -14.23 -3.72
C ASP A 19 -7.70 -14.26 -5.14
N ASP A 20 -8.99 -14.56 -5.27
CA ASP A 20 -9.74 -14.57 -6.53
C ASP A 20 -10.48 -13.25 -6.82
N GLU A 21 -10.31 -12.23 -5.99
CA GLU A 21 -10.87 -10.89 -6.18
C GLU A 21 -9.76 -9.85 -6.45
N ALA A 22 -9.94 -9.08 -7.52
CA ALA A 22 -9.15 -7.89 -7.79
C ALA A 22 -10.07 -6.68 -7.99
N ASP A 23 -9.86 -5.63 -7.19
CA ASP A 23 -10.62 -4.38 -7.26
C ASP A 23 -9.92 -3.37 -8.19
N GLY A 24 -9.69 -3.78 -9.44
CA GLY A 24 -9.08 -2.90 -10.47
C GLY A 24 -8.37 -3.63 -11.61
N SER A 25 -8.00 -2.86 -12.64
CA SER A 25 -7.15 -3.28 -13.75
C SER A 25 -5.94 -2.36 -13.81
N THR A 26 -4.75 -2.90 -13.52
CA THR A 26 -3.51 -2.14 -13.33
C THR A 26 -2.32 -2.94 -13.86
N ASP A 27 -1.37 -2.23 -14.47
CA ASP A 27 -0.10 -2.79 -14.96
C ASP A 27 0.83 -3.28 -13.84
N VAL A 28 0.63 -2.85 -12.60
CA VAL A 28 1.29 -3.43 -11.41
C VAL A 28 1.02 -4.93 -11.30
N GLY A 29 -0.14 -5.40 -11.78
CA GLY A 29 -0.46 -6.82 -11.87
C GLY A 29 0.50 -7.60 -12.77
N ASN A 30 1.12 -6.98 -13.77
CA ASN A 30 2.13 -7.68 -14.59
C ASN A 30 3.41 -7.92 -13.78
N VAL A 31 3.77 -7.00 -12.88
CA VAL A 31 4.97 -7.12 -12.04
C VAL A 31 4.82 -8.25 -11.01
N SER A 32 3.59 -8.50 -10.53
CA SER A 32 3.33 -9.55 -9.54
C SER A 32 3.53 -10.98 -10.07
N TYR A 33 3.58 -11.17 -11.40
CA TYR A 33 3.96 -12.45 -12.00
C TYR A 33 5.46 -12.75 -11.88
N GLU A 34 6.29 -11.72 -11.81
CA GLU A 34 7.76 -11.86 -11.83
C GLU A 34 8.36 -11.81 -10.44
N VAL A 35 7.81 -10.97 -9.54
CA VAL A 35 8.35 -10.77 -8.19
C VAL A 35 7.24 -10.56 -7.15
N PRO A 36 7.50 -10.90 -5.87
CA PRO A 36 6.57 -10.58 -4.79
C PRO A 36 6.23 -9.07 -4.79
N THR A 37 4.95 -8.76 -4.95
CA THR A 37 4.44 -7.40 -5.16
C THR A 37 3.28 -7.13 -4.21
N ALA A 38 3.14 -5.89 -3.76
CA ALA A 38 2.01 -5.43 -2.94
C ALA A 38 1.49 -4.09 -3.49
N GLN A 39 0.17 -3.97 -3.61
CA GLN A 39 -0.51 -2.75 -4.05
C GLN A 39 -1.65 -2.36 -3.08
N PRO A 40 -1.30 -1.86 -1.89
CA PRO A 40 -2.29 -1.36 -0.94
C PRO A 40 -2.81 0.02 -1.33
N THR A 41 -3.99 0.36 -0.81
CA THR A 41 -4.62 1.68 -0.98
C THR A 41 -4.77 2.37 0.37
N LEU A 42 -4.77 3.70 0.36
CA LEU A 42 -5.05 4.55 1.52
C LEU A 42 -6.30 5.38 1.25
N GLN A 43 -7.18 5.48 2.24
CA GLN A 43 -8.43 6.21 2.10
C GLN A 43 -8.19 7.73 2.16
N ILE A 44 -8.56 8.44 1.09
CA ILE A 44 -8.48 9.90 0.99
C ILE A 44 -9.83 10.62 1.19
N GLY A 45 -10.91 9.87 1.44
CA GLY A 45 -12.25 10.38 1.72
C GLY A 45 -13.30 9.27 1.71
N LEU A 46 -14.55 9.59 2.02
CA LEU A 46 -15.67 8.65 2.07
C LEU A 46 -16.59 8.84 0.86
N GLY A 47 -17.10 7.74 0.31
CA GLY A 47 -18.06 7.78 -0.81
C GLY A 47 -17.47 8.34 -2.10
N LEU A 48 -16.17 8.11 -2.32
CA LEU A 48 -15.45 8.57 -3.51
C LEU A 48 -15.28 7.43 -4.51
N GLU A 49 -15.44 7.76 -5.78
CA GLU A 49 -15.20 6.86 -6.91
C GLU A 49 -14.03 7.39 -7.74
N ALA A 50 -13.13 6.52 -8.19
CA ALA A 50 -12.02 6.93 -9.05
C ALA A 50 -12.54 7.56 -10.36
N HIS A 51 -11.70 8.38 -11.00
CA HIS A 51 -12.02 9.08 -12.26
C HIS A 51 -13.19 10.09 -12.16
N THR A 52 -13.44 10.65 -10.99
CA THR A 52 -14.42 11.71 -10.77
C THR A 52 -13.76 13.05 -10.36
N PRO A 53 -14.42 14.20 -10.61
CA PRO A 53 -13.96 15.50 -10.08
C PRO A 53 -13.85 15.51 -8.55
N GLU A 54 -14.75 14.82 -7.86
CA GLU A 54 -14.78 14.70 -6.39
C GLU A 54 -13.53 13.99 -5.88
N PHE A 55 -13.10 12.90 -6.55
CA PHE A 55 -11.85 12.21 -6.22
C PHE A 55 -10.63 13.10 -6.47
N THR A 56 -10.65 13.89 -7.55
CA THR A 56 -9.58 14.87 -7.84
C THR A 56 -9.46 15.91 -6.73
N CYS A 57 -10.58 16.44 -6.25
CA CYS A 57 -10.63 17.38 -5.13
C CYS A 57 -10.08 16.73 -3.84
N ALA A 58 -10.51 15.50 -3.53
CA ALA A 58 -10.02 14.77 -2.37
C ALA A 58 -8.52 14.48 -2.43
N ALA A 59 -7.99 14.08 -3.60
CA ALA A 59 -6.58 13.81 -3.81
C ALA A 59 -5.72 15.07 -3.66
N GLY A 60 -6.24 16.23 -4.06
CA GLY A 60 -5.58 17.53 -3.91
C GLY A 60 -5.77 18.19 -2.53
N SER A 61 -6.49 17.57 -1.59
CA SER A 61 -6.76 18.13 -0.27
C SER A 61 -5.57 17.95 0.70
N ASP A 62 -5.56 18.73 1.79
CA ASP A 62 -4.56 18.57 2.87
C ASP A 62 -4.59 17.16 3.47
N TYR A 63 -5.78 16.55 3.58
CA TYR A 63 -5.91 15.17 4.05
C TYR A 63 -5.35 14.17 3.04
N GLY A 64 -5.62 14.36 1.74
CA GLY A 64 -5.03 13.56 0.67
C GLY A 64 -3.50 13.62 0.67
N LEU A 65 -2.94 14.82 0.84
CA LEU A 65 -1.49 15.01 0.98
C LEU A 65 -0.94 14.32 2.25
N ALA A 66 -1.62 14.43 3.39
CA ALA A 66 -1.22 13.75 4.61
C ALA A 66 -1.21 12.22 4.43
N GLN A 67 -2.18 11.68 3.68
CA GLN A 67 -2.24 10.25 3.33
C GLN A 67 -1.11 9.84 2.38
N ALA A 68 -0.76 10.67 1.39
CA ALA A 68 0.40 10.41 0.53
C ALA A 68 1.70 10.35 1.33
N ILE A 69 1.90 11.27 2.27
CA ILE A 69 3.06 11.27 3.18
C ILE A 69 3.04 10.02 4.07
N LYS A 70 1.88 9.61 4.57
CA LYS A 70 1.72 8.37 5.34
C LYS A 70 2.14 7.15 4.51
N GLY A 71 1.65 7.05 3.27
CA GLY A 71 2.02 5.99 2.33
C GLY A 71 3.52 5.91 2.06
N ALA A 72 4.18 7.05 1.87
CA ALA A 72 5.63 7.11 1.71
C ALA A 72 6.39 6.56 2.93
N LYS A 73 5.94 6.90 4.14
CA LYS A 73 6.53 6.37 5.39
C LYS A 73 6.31 4.87 5.53
N ILE A 74 5.11 4.38 5.24
CA ILE A 74 4.79 2.95 5.27
C ILE A 74 5.71 2.19 4.32
N MET A 75 5.84 2.63 3.06
CA MET A 75 6.72 1.99 2.07
C MET A 75 8.18 1.98 2.53
N ALA A 76 8.68 3.10 3.07
CA ALA A 76 10.06 3.19 3.57
C ALA A 76 10.33 2.22 4.73
N VAL A 77 9.39 2.13 5.69
CA VAL A 77 9.51 1.21 6.83
C VAL A 77 9.42 -0.25 6.38
N VAL A 78 8.51 -0.58 5.46
CA VAL A 78 8.40 -1.93 4.88
C VAL A 78 9.70 -2.30 4.18
N ALA A 79 10.24 -1.43 3.32
CA ALA A 79 11.49 -1.68 2.60
C ALA A 79 12.67 -1.90 3.56
N LEU A 80 12.81 -1.05 4.59
CA LEU A 80 13.86 -1.19 5.60
C LEU A 80 13.76 -2.51 6.36
N ARG A 81 12.56 -2.85 6.87
CA ARG A 81 12.35 -4.09 7.62
C ARG A 81 12.58 -5.32 6.72
N TYR A 82 12.14 -5.26 5.47
CA TYR A 82 12.35 -6.32 4.51
C TYR A 82 13.84 -6.56 4.23
N ALA A 83 14.61 -5.50 4.03
CA ALA A 83 16.07 -5.60 3.84
C ALA A 83 16.76 -6.21 5.06
N LEU A 84 16.43 -5.76 6.27
CA LEU A 84 17.02 -6.30 7.50
C LEU A 84 16.68 -7.79 7.74
N LEU A 85 15.44 -8.19 7.42
CA LEU A 85 15.03 -9.61 7.50
C LEU A 85 15.75 -10.48 6.47
N ARG A 86 15.94 -9.97 5.25
CA ARG A 86 16.71 -10.64 4.18
C ARG A 86 18.15 -10.85 4.61
N ASP A 87 18.79 -9.81 5.15
CA ASP A 87 20.18 -9.88 5.59
C ASP A 87 20.33 -10.92 6.70
N TYR A 88 19.45 -10.91 7.71
CA TYR A 88 19.47 -11.91 8.78
C TYR A 88 19.38 -13.36 8.24
N LEU A 89 18.46 -13.63 7.32
CA LEU A 89 18.30 -14.96 6.72
C LEU A 89 19.45 -15.37 5.81
N SER A 90 20.19 -14.41 5.24
CA SER A 90 21.35 -14.69 4.38
C SER A 90 22.62 -15.09 5.14
N PHE A 91 22.68 -14.82 6.45
CA PHE A 91 23.79 -15.23 7.32
C PHE A 91 23.59 -16.61 7.97
N ASP A 92 22.40 -17.20 7.88
CA ASP A 92 22.04 -18.51 8.45
C ASP A 92 22.17 -19.68 7.43
N ILE A 93 22.96 -19.52 6.34
CA ILE A 93 23.30 -20.56 5.35
C ILE A 93 24.82 -20.80 5.32
#